data_AF-A0A2T6KCM7-F1
#
_entry.id   AF-A0A2T6KCM7-F1
#
_cell.length_a   1.000
_cell.length_b   1.000
_cell.length_c   1.000
_cell.angle_alpha   90.00
_cell.angle_beta   90.00
_cell.angle_gamma   90.00
#
_symmetry.space_group_name_H-M   'P 1'
#
loop_
_entity.id
_entity.type
_entity.pdbx_description
1 polymer ?
#
loop_
_entity_poly.entity_id
_entity_poly.type
_entity_poly.pdbx_seq_one_letter_code
_entity_poly.pdbx_strand_id
1 'polypeptide(L)'
;MILLYDDRKNIMGVIELKKYLVGLFALFLIFSLVACSSESSNTSKAEDKNEEKSSEDKAKAEAEAKAKAEAEAKAKAEAEAKAKAEAKAKAEAEAKAKAEAEAKAKAEAEAKAKAEAEAKAKAEAEAKAKAEAEAKAKAEAEAKAKAEAASSGGSELFANCTELRKKYPAGVASDHPAYQDKMDRDKDNFACEN
;
A
#
# COMPACT_ATOMS: atom_id res chain seq x y z
N MET A 1 94.03 11.08 -60.36
CA MET A 1 92.79 10.94 -61.15
C MET A 1 92.08 12.29 -61.05
N ILE A 2 92.36 13.21 -61.99
CA ILE A 2 91.54 13.45 -63.19
C ILE A 2 90.21 14.09 -62.75
N LEU A 3 89.83 15.32 -63.11
CA LEU A 3 90.35 16.33 -64.01
C LEU A 3 89.80 17.69 -63.56
N LEU A 4 90.61 18.73 -63.76
CA LEU A 4 90.21 20.14 -63.79
C LEU A 4 89.19 20.39 -64.93
N TYR A 5 88.61 21.59 -64.93
CA TYR A 5 87.90 22.26 -66.06
C TYR A 5 86.41 21.91 -66.20
N ASP A 6 85.44 22.83 -66.30
CA ASP A 6 85.46 24.23 -66.73
C ASP A 6 84.18 24.95 -66.26
N ASP A 7 84.30 25.85 -65.27
CA ASP A 7 83.19 26.56 -64.60
C ASP A 7 82.80 27.88 -65.31
N ARG A 8 83.29 28.12 -66.55
CA ARG A 8 83.00 29.38 -67.28
C ARG A 8 81.68 29.43 -68.03
N LYS A 9 81.00 28.28 -68.24
CA LYS A 9 79.72 28.25 -68.98
C LYS A 9 78.49 28.59 -68.12
N ASN A 10 78.58 28.48 -66.79
CA ASN A 10 77.42 28.72 -65.90
C ASN A 10 77.25 30.20 -65.49
N ILE A 11 78.34 30.98 -65.46
CA ILE A 11 78.29 32.39 -65.02
C ILE A 11 77.58 33.27 -66.06
N MET A 12 77.77 33.03 -67.37
CA MET A 12 77.06 33.80 -68.41
C MET A 12 75.54 33.55 -68.42
N GLY A 13 75.11 32.31 -68.16
CA GLY A 13 73.68 31.96 -68.10
C GLY A 13 72.96 32.58 -66.90
N VAL A 14 73.62 32.63 -65.73
CA VAL A 14 73.03 33.23 -64.51
C VAL A 14 72.91 34.75 -64.61
N ILE A 15 73.83 35.42 -65.30
CA ILE A 15 73.75 36.88 -65.51
C ILE A 15 72.60 37.24 -66.47
N GLU A 16 72.42 36.50 -67.56
CA GLU A 16 71.27 36.69 -68.46
C GLU A 16 69.94 36.37 -67.77
N LEU A 17 69.86 35.30 -66.99
CA LEU A 17 68.65 34.97 -66.23
C LEU A 17 68.29 36.04 -65.19
N LYS A 18 69.30 36.65 -64.54
CA LYS A 18 69.09 37.76 -63.60
C LYS A 18 68.62 39.04 -64.29
N LYS A 19 69.09 39.33 -65.51
CA LYS A 19 68.56 40.47 -66.31
C LYS A 19 67.11 40.25 -66.70
N TYR A 20 66.74 39.04 -67.11
CA TYR A 20 65.36 38.68 -67.40
C TYR A 20 64.47 38.77 -66.15
N LEU A 21 64.94 38.27 -65.00
CA LEU A 21 64.17 38.33 -63.75
C LEU A 21 63.92 39.76 -63.27
N VAL A 22 64.94 40.64 -63.33
CA VAL A 22 64.80 42.06 -62.94
C VAL A 22 63.93 42.81 -63.95
N GLY A 23 64.04 42.51 -65.25
CA GLY A 23 63.18 43.09 -66.29
C GLY A 23 61.71 42.67 -66.13
N LEU A 24 61.46 41.40 -65.80
CA LEU A 24 60.11 40.86 -65.61
C LEU A 24 59.47 41.39 -64.32
N PHE A 25 60.25 41.57 -63.25
CA PHE A 25 59.80 42.26 -62.03
C PHE A 25 59.49 43.73 -62.28
N ALA A 26 60.29 44.44 -63.07
CA ALA A 26 60.02 45.83 -63.45
C ALA A 26 58.75 45.94 -64.31
N LEU A 27 58.55 45.04 -65.27
CA LEU A 27 57.33 44.96 -66.07
C LEU A 27 56.09 44.61 -65.22
N PHE A 28 56.23 43.70 -64.26
CA PHE A 28 55.16 43.33 -63.33
C PHE A 28 54.81 44.46 -62.35
N LEU A 29 55.81 45.23 -61.88
CA LEU A 29 55.59 46.42 -61.06
C LEU A 29 54.93 47.55 -61.86
N ILE A 30 55.34 47.77 -63.11
CA ILE A 30 54.69 48.76 -64.00
C ILE A 30 53.26 48.32 -64.34
N PHE A 31 53.02 47.03 -64.60
CA PHE A 31 51.69 46.48 -64.83
C PHE A 31 50.80 46.56 -63.58
N SER A 32 51.35 46.31 -62.38
CA SER A 32 50.64 46.52 -61.10
C SER A 32 50.30 47.99 -60.87
N LEU A 33 51.19 48.92 -61.24
CA LEU A 33 50.96 50.36 -61.08
C LEU A 33 49.92 50.90 -62.08
N VAL A 34 49.87 50.34 -63.30
CA VAL A 34 48.84 50.66 -64.31
C VAL A 34 47.48 50.05 -63.95
N ALA A 35 47.44 48.83 -63.39
CA ALA A 35 46.22 48.22 -62.87
C ALA A 35 45.66 48.96 -61.65
N CYS A 36 46.53 49.62 -60.86
CA CYS A 36 46.11 50.44 -59.72
C CYS A 36 45.53 51.81 -60.13
N SER A 37 45.88 52.33 -61.32
CA SER A 37 45.38 53.64 -61.79
C SER A 37 44.00 53.62 -62.46
N SER A 38 43.47 52.45 -62.85
CA SER A 38 42.13 52.36 -63.49
C SER A 38 40.97 52.08 -62.53
N GLU A 39 41.23 51.76 -61.25
CA GLU A 39 40.18 51.46 -60.28
C GLU A 39 40.12 52.48 -59.12
N SER A 40 40.68 53.69 -59.29
CA SER A 40 40.71 54.73 -58.25
C SER A 40 39.67 55.83 -58.46
N SER A 41 38.42 55.46 -58.75
CA SER A 41 37.31 56.44 -58.71
C SER A 41 35.91 55.86 -58.43
N ASN A 42 35.76 54.72 -57.73
CA ASN A 42 34.41 54.26 -57.35
C ASN A 42 34.27 53.45 -56.05
N THR A 43 35.12 53.64 -55.05
CA THR A 43 35.02 52.89 -53.79
C THR A 43 35.32 53.73 -52.55
N SER A 44 34.66 54.88 -52.40
CA SER A 44 34.65 55.62 -51.12
C SER A 44 33.24 55.92 -50.59
N LYS A 45 32.20 55.35 -51.21
CA LYS A 45 30.80 55.43 -50.75
C LYS A 45 30.08 54.08 -50.63
N ALA A 46 30.83 52.98 -50.79
CA ALA A 46 30.32 51.61 -50.72
C ALA A 46 30.77 50.86 -49.45
N GLU A 47 31.84 51.30 -48.79
CA GLU A 47 32.36 50.63 -47.57
C GLU A 47 31.59 51.05 -46.30
N ASP A 48 31.18 52.32 -46.20
CA ASP A 48 30.37 52.84 -45.07
C ASP A 48 28.96 52.19 -45.00
N LYS A 49 28.36 51.86 -46.15
CA LYS A 49 27.06 51.16 -46.22
C LYS A 49 27.15 49.66 -45.99
N ASN A 50 28.34 49.07 -46.11
CA ASN A 50 28.54 47.63 -45.93
C ASN A 50 28.79 47.28 -44.45
N GLU A 51 29.43 48.18 -43.70
CA GLU A 51 29.63 48.04 -42.25
C GLU A 51 28.34 48.29 -41.45
N GLU A 52 27.53 49.29 -41.81
CA GLU A 52 26.20 49.49 -41.18
C GLU A 52 25.27 48.28 -41.38
N LYS A 53 25.16 47.78 -42.63
CA LYS A 53 24.32 46.62 -42.96
C LYS A 53 24.78 45.33 -42.28
N SER A 54 26.10 45.12 -42.18
CA SER A 54 26.70 44.01 -41.42
C SER A 54 26.42 44.12 -39.92
N SER A 55 26.41 45.33 -39.36
CA SER A 55 26.08 45.57 -37.95
C SER A 55 24.60 45.33 -37.62
N GLU A 56 23.69 45.73 -38.52
CA GLU A 56 22.25 45.50 -38.38
C GLU A 56 21.88 44.03 -38.49
N ASP A 57 22.47 43.30 -39.45
CA ASP A 57 22.26 41.86 -39.61
C ASP A 57 22.77 41.07 -38.39
N LYS A 58 23.90 41.49 -37.81
CA LYS A 58 24.44 40.91 -36.56
C LYS A 58 23.54 41.19 -35.36
N ALA A 59 23.06 42.43 -35.20
CA ALA A 59 22.17 42.81 -34.11
C ALA A 59 20.83 42.07 -34.19
N LYS A 60 20.31 41.87 -35.41
CA LYS A 60 19.07 41.12 -35.65
C LYS A 60 19.25 39.62 -35.36
N ALA A 61 20.38 39.04 -35.74
CA ALA A 61 20.70 37.65 -35.44
C ALA A 61 20.87 37.40 -33.92
N GLU A 62 21.53 38.33 -33.20
CA GLU A 62 21.63 38.25 -31.73
C GLU A 62 20.27 38.37 -31.05
N ALA A 63 19.42 39.30 -31.49
CA ALA A 63 18.07 39.46 -30.95
C ALA A 63 17.21 38.22 -31.19
N GLU A 64 17.28 37.61 -32.39
CA GLU A 64 16.54 36.40 -32.71
C GLU A 64 17.05 35.18 -31.93
N ALA A 65 18.36 35.05 -31.75
CA ALA A 65 18.97 34.00 -30.93
C ALA A 65 18.56 34.13 -29.46
N LYS A 66 18.56 35.35 -28.92
CA LYS A 66 18.14 35.61 -27.54
C LYS A 66 16.65 35.34 -27.32
N ALA A 67 15.80 35.74 -28.28
CA ALA A 67 14.37 35.45 -28.24
C ALA A 67 14.06 33.94 -28.31
N LYS A 68 14.79 33.18 -29.15
CA LYS A 68 14.66 31.71 -29.20
C LYS A 68 15.11 31.05 -27.90
N ALA A 69 16.22 31.50 -27.31
CA ALA A 69 16.72 30.98 -26.05
C ALA A 69 15.75 31.25 -24.88
N GLU A 70 15.17 32.45 -24.79
CA GLU A 70 14.15 32.77 -23.78
C GLU A 70 12.87 31.95 -23.98
N ALA A 71 12.42 31.78 -25.22
CA ALA A 71 11.24 30.95 -25.51
C ALA A 71 11.46 29.48 -25.14
N GLU A 72 12.63 28.92 -25.45
CA GLU A 72 12.97 27.54 -25.08
C GLU A 72 13.10 27.37 -23.57
N ALA A 73 13.74 28.32 -22.87
CA ALA A 73 13.86 28.31 -21.42
C ALA A 73 12.48 28.38 -20.74
N LYS A 74 11.59 29.24 -21.22
CA LYS A 74 10.22 29.35 -20.72
C LYS A 74 9.42 28.07 -20.96
N ALA A 75 9.52 27.49 -22.16
CA ALA A 75 8.84 26.23 -22.48
C ALA A 75 9.32 25.06 -21.60
N LYS A 76 10.64 24.96 -21.34
CA LYS A 76 11.20 23.96 -20.42
C LYS A 76 10.71 24.17 -18.98
N ALA A 77 10.70 25.41 -18.50
CA ALA A 77 10.23 25.73 -17.16
C ALA A 77 8.73 25.39 -16.97
N GLU A 78 7.88 25.72 -17.95
CA GLU A 78 6.46 25.36 -17.93
C GLU A 78 6.24 23.85 -17.98
N ALA A 79 7.00 23.13 -18.82
CA ALA A 79 6.92 21.67 -18.89
C ALA A 79 7.34 21.01 -17.56
N GLU A 80 8.42 21.47 -16.95
CA GLU A 80 8.88 20.96 -15.66
C GLU A 80 7.88 21.27 -14.53
N ALA A 81 7.33 22.47 -14.50
CA ALA A 81 6.30 22.85 -13.52
C ALA A 81 5.04 21.99 -13.67
N LYS A 82 4.59 21.73 -14.90
CA LYS A 82 3.45 20.85 -15.17
C LYS A 82 3.73 19.41 -14.76
N ALA A 83 4.91 18.88 -15.07
CA ALA A 83 5.31 17.53 -14.67
C ALA A 83 5.37 17.38 -13.14
N LYS A 84 5.92 18.36 -12.43
CA LYS A 84 5.94 18.39 -10.96
C LYS A 84 4.54 18.46 -10.36
N ALA A 85 3.65 19.28 -10.93
CA ALA A 85 2.27 19.39 -10.47
C ALA A 85 1.50 18.08 -10.67
N GLU A 86 1.65 17.43 -11.83
CA GLU A 86 1.01 16.15 -12.11
C GLU A 86 1.54 15.03 -11.22
N ALA A 87 2.86 14.97 -10.99
CA ALA A 87 3.47 14.00 -10.08
C ALA A 87 2.96 14.17 -8.65
N LYS A 88 2.85 15.42 -8.16
CA LYS A 88 2.31 15.72 -6.83
C LYS A 88 0.83 15.32 -6.73
N ALA A 89 0.02 15.64 -7.74
CA ALA A 89 -1.40 15.27 -7.76
C ALA A 89 -1.60 13.74 -7.76
N LYS A 90 -0.79 13.00 -8.51
CA LYS A 90 -0.81 11.53 -8.50
C LYS A 90 -0.41 10.96 -7.15
N ALA A 91 0.65 11.49 -6.53
CA ALA A 91 1.09 11.04 -5.22
C ALA A 91 0.04 11.30 -4.13
N GLU A 92 -0.61 12.48 -4.14
CA GLU A 92 -1.70 12.80 -3.21
C GLU A 92 -2.92 11.90 -3.42
N ALA A 93 -3.30 11.64 -4.67
CA ALA A 93 -4.40 10.74 -4.99
C ALA A 93 -4.12 9.29 -4.54
N GLU A 94 -2.91 8.78 -4.78
CA GLU A 94 -2.52 7.45 -4.33
C GLU A 94 -2.47 7.35 -2.80
N ALA A 95 -1.92 8.35 -2.12
CA ALA A 95 -1.90 8.40 -0.66
C ALA A 95 -3.32 8.41 -0.07
N LYS A 96 -4.22 9.20 -0.64
CA LYS A 96 -5.63 9.24 -0.22
C LYS A 96 -6.33 7.92 -0.46
N ALA A 97 -6.14 7.29 -1.62
CA ALA A 97 -6.72 5.99 -1.93
C ALA A 97 -6.22 4.89 -0.98
N LYS A 98 -4.92 4.88 -0.64
CA LYS A 98 -4.36 3.94 0.35
C LYS A 98 -4.94 4.18 1.74
N ALA A 99 -5.05 5.43 2.18
CA ALA A 99 -5.62 5.76 3.48
C ALA A 99 -7.10 5.35 3.60
N GLU A 100 -7.89 5.59 2.54
CA GLU A 100 -9.30 5.18 2.50
C GLU A 100 -9.45 3.65 2.50
N ALA A 101 -8.60 2.94 1.75
CA ALA A 101 -8.59 1.47 1.72
C ALA A 101 -8.21 0.89 3.09
N GLU A 102 -7.18 1.43 3.75
CA GLU A 102 -6.77 0.99 5.09
C GLU A 102 -7.85 1.27 6.14
N ALA A 103 -8.47 2.45 6.09
CA ALA A 103 -9.56 2.80 7.00
C ALA A 103 -10.77 1.85 6.82
N LYS A 104 -11.14 1.55 5.58
CA LYS A 104 -12.22 0.60 5.28
C LYS A 104 -11.89 -0.81 5.76
N ALA A 105 -10.67 -1.29 5.52
CA ALA A 105 -10.23 -2.60 5.97
C ALA A 105 -10.24 -2.72 7.50
N LYS A 106 -9.78 -1.68 8.23
CA LYS A 106 -9.84 -1.64 9.69
C LYS A 106 -11.29 -1.66 10.20
N ALA A 107 -12.17 -0.86 9.60
CA ALA A 107 -13.58 -0.82 10.00
C ALA A 107 -14.28 -2.17 9.78
N GLU A 108 -14.00 -2.84 8.66
CA GLU A 108 -14.56 -4.16 8.36
C GLU A 108 -14.04 -5.23 9.33
N ALA A 109 -12.74 -5.21 9.63
CA ALA A 109 -12.13 -6.12 10.60
C ALA A 109 -12.71 -5.92 12.01
N GLU A 110 -12.89 -4.67 12.46
CA GLU A 110 -13.49 -4.37 13.76
C GLU A 110 -14.96 -4.80 13.82
N ALA A 111 -15.73 -4.54 12.76
CA ALA A 111 -17.13 -4.96 12.68
C ALA A 111 -17.26 -6.49 12.74
N LYS A 112 -16.39 -7.22 12.02
CA LYS A 112 -16.37 -8.69 12.04
C LYS A 112 -15.99 -9.21 13.42
N ALA A 113 -14.96 -8.66 14.06
CA ALA A 113 -14.54 -9.06 15.40
C ALA A 113 -15.65 -8.83 16.45
N LYS A 114 -16.36 -7.70 16.38
CA LYS A 114 -17.52 -7.43 17.25
C LYS A 114 -18.66 -8.42 17.03
N ALA A 115 -18.99 -8.71 15.78
CA ALA A 115 -20.05 -9.67 15.44
C ALA A 115 -19.71 -11.09 15.93
N GLU A 116 -18.46 -11.54 15.75
CA GLU A 116 -18.00 -12.84 16.25
C GLU A 116 -18.02 -12.91 17.79
N ALA A 117 -17.59 -11.85 18.47
CA ALA A 117 -17.63 -11.77 19.93
C ALA A 117 -19.08 -11.81 20.47
N GLU A 118 -20.00 -11.07 19.85
CA GLU A 118 -21.41 -11.06 20.24
C GLU A 118 -22.07 -12.44 19.98
N ALA A 119 -21.79 -13.07 18.84
CA ALA A 119 -22.30 -14.40 18.53
C ALA A 119 -21.80 -15.44 19.54
N LYS A 120 -20.51 -15.38 19.90
CA LYS A 120 -19.93 -16.28 20.91
C LYS A 120 -20.56 -16.07 22.29
N ALA A 121 -20.72 -14.82 22.71
CA ALA A 121 -21.35 -14.49 23.99
C ALA A 121 -22.81 -14.97 24.06
N LYS A 122 -23.58 -14.82 22.97
CA LYS A 122 -24.95 -15.33 22.87
C LYS A 122 -24.99 -16.86 22.95
N ALA A 123 -24.10 -17.56 22.23
CA ALA A 123 -24.01 -19.01 22.27
C ALA A 123 -23.64 -19.55 23.66
N GLU A 124 -22.68 -18.92 24.34
CA GLU A 124 -22.30 -19.28 25.71
C GLU A 124 -23.44 -19.05 26.70
N ALA A 125 -24.16 -17.93 26.59
CA ALA A 125 -25.31 -17.63 27.42
C ALA A 125 -26.46 -18.65 27.21
N GLU A 126 -26.76 -19.00 25.96
CA GLU A 126 -27.79 -20.00 25.64
C GLU A 126 -27.39 -21.39 26.15
N ALA A 127 -26.13 -21.80 25.98
CA ALA A 127 -25.63 -23.07 26.49
C ALA A 127 -25.72 -23.14 28.01
N LYS A 128 -25.35 -22.06 28.71
CA LYS A 128 -25.46 -21.98 30.17
C LYS A 128 -26.92 -22.06 30.63
N ALA A 129 -27.83 -21.33 29.97
CA ALA A 129 -29.25 -21.36 30.30
C ALA A 129 -29.86 -22.76 30.09
N LYS A 130 -29.48 -23.45 29.01
CA LYS A 130 -29.91 -24.84 28.76
C LYS A 130 -29.38 -25.80 29.83
N ALA A 131 -28.11 -25.70 30.20
CA ALA A 131 -27.52 -26.53 31.25
C ALA A 131 -28.17 -26.30 32.62
N GLU A 132 -28.46 -25.05 32.98
CA GLU A 132 -29.17 -24.70 34.23
C GLU A 132 -30.60 -25.25 34.23
N ALA A 133 -31.33 -25.14 33.11
CA ALA A 133 -32.67 -25.70 32.97
C ALA A 133 -32.68 -27.22 33.08
N GLU A 134 -31.75 -27.92 32.42
CA GLU A 134 -31.62 -29.39 32.53
C GLU A 134 -31.26 -29.83 33.95
N ALA A 135 -30.34 -29.13 34.61
CA ALA A 135 -29.96 -29.43 35.99
C ALA A 135 -31.14 -29.27 36.95
N LYS A 136 -31.92 -28.19 36.79
CA LYS A 136 -33.12 -27.94 37.58
C LYS A 136 -34.18 -29.02 37.34
N ALA A 137 -34.43 -29.38 36.08
CA ALA A 137 -35.39 -30.43 35.74
C ALA A 137 -34.99 -31.81 36.32
N LYS A 138 -33.70 -32.16 36.29
CA LYS A 138 -33.18 -33.39 36.92
C LYS A 138 -33.37 -33.37 38.44
N ALA A 139 -33.06 -32.26 39.09
CA ALA A 139 -33.22 -32.11 40.54
C ALA A 139 -34.71 -32.22 40.96
N GLU A 140 -35.62 -31.59 40.21
CA GLU A 140 -37.06 -31.70 40.44
C GLU A 140 -37.57 -33.13 40.25
N ALA A 141 -37.10 -33.83 39.20
CA ALA A 141 -37.45 -35.22 38.95
C ALA A 141 -36.95 -36.16 40.07
N GLU A 142 -35.70 -36.00 40.53
CA GLU A 142 -35.18 -36.77 41.66
C GLU A 142 -35.93 -36.49 42.97
N ALA A 143 -36.27 -35.23 43.24
CA ALA A 143 -37.03 -34.85 44.43
C ALA A 143 -38.43 -35.50 44.40
N LYS A 144 -39.10 -35.48 43.24
CA LYS A 144 -40.40 -36.13 43.06
C LYS A 144 -40.30 -37.64 43.22
N ALA A 145 -39.30 -38.28 42.62
CA ALA A 145 -39.08 -39.72 42.76
C ALA A 145 -38.81 -40.13 44.22
N LYS A 146 -38.03 -39.34 44.98
CA LYS A 146 -37.81 -39.57 46.40
C LYS A 146 -39.08 -39.39 47.23
N ALA A 147 -39.90 -38.38 46.91
CA ALA A 147 -41.18 -38.17 47.58
C ALA A 147 -42.18 -39.32 47.31
N GLU A 148 -42.26 -39.80 46.06
CA GLU A 148 -43.09 -40.95 45.69
C GLU A 148 -42.57 -42.25 46.36
N ALA A 149 -41.26 -42.47 46.43
CA ALA A 149 -40.67 -43.61 47.13
C ALA A 149 -40.94 -43.55 48.65
N ALA A 150 -40.86 -42.38 49.27
CA ALA A 150 -41.22 -42.19 50.67
C ALA A 150 -42.72 -42.42 50.94
N SER A 151 -43.60 -42.02 50.00
CA SER A 151 -45.05 -42.25 50.12
C SER A 151 -45.48 -43.69 49.83
N SER A 152 -44.72 -44.43 49.03
CA SER A 152 -45.00 -45.84 48.66
C SER A 152 -44.22 -46.85 49.49
N GLY A 153 -43.30 -46.38 50.33
CA GLY A 153 -42.54 -47.16 51.30
C GLY A 153 -43.41 -47.71 52.43
N GLY A 154 -44.27 -48.67 52.10
CA GLY A 154 -44.40 -49.86 52.93
C GLY A 154 -45.66 -50.03 53.77
N SER A 155 -46.82 -49.43 53.48
CA SER A 155 -48.03 -49.81 54.23
C SER A 155 -48.39 -51.29 53.98
N GLU A 156 -47.94 -52.20 54.84
CA GLU A 156 -48.27 -53.62 54.79
C GLU A 156 -49.62 -53.84 55.46
N LEU A 157 -50.67 -54.02 54.64
CA LEU A 157 -52.04 -54.21 55.15
C LEU A 157 -52.32 -55.70 55.39
N PHE A 158 -52.40 -56.08 56.67
CA PHE A 158 -52.89 -57.36 57.13
C PHE A 158 -54.41 -57.35 57.29
N ALA A 159 -55.07 -58.50 57.06
CA ALA A 159 -56.52 -58.62 57.21
C ALA A 159 -56.98 -58.54 58.68
N ASN A 160 -56.20 -59.09 59.60
CA ASN A 160 -56.46 -59.15 61.05
C ASN A 160 -55.15 -59.35 61.84
N CYS A 161 -55.23 -59.26 63.18
CA CYS A 161 -54.07 -59.47 64.06
C CYS A 161 -53.46 -60.87 63.97
N THR A 162 -54.22 -61.89 63.58
CA THR A 162 -53.70 -63.26 63.44
C THR A 162 -52.70 -63.35 62.29
N GLU A 163 -53.02 -62.76 61.13
CA GLU A 163 -52.10 -62.72 59.98
C GLU A 163 -50.89 -61.81 60.27
N LEU A 164 -51.12 -60.70 60.99
CA LEU A 164 -50.05 -59.78 61.37
C LEU A 164 -49.04 -60.47 62.31
N ARG A 165 -49.51 -61.17 63.34
CA ARG A 165 -48.63 -61.86 64.31
C ARG A 165 -47.84 -63.03 63.73
N LYS A 166 -48.26 -63.61 62.59
CA LYS A 166 -47.44 -64.60 61.88
C LYS A 166 -46.11 -64.01 61.42
N LYS A 167 -46.10 -62.71 61.07
CA LYS A 167 -44.90 -62.00 60.64
C LYS A 167 -44.26 -61.18 61.77
N TYR A 168 -45.09 -60.60 62.64
CA TYR A 168 -44.70 -59.74 63.76
C TYR A 168 -45.30 -60.27 65.08
N PRO A 169 -44.73 -61.33 65.67
CA PRO A 169 -45.33 -62.04 66.80
C PRO A 169 -45.46 -61.20 68.08
N ALA A 170 -44.69 -60.12 68.18
CA ALA A 170 -44.74 -59.18 69.30
C ALA A 170 -45.76 -58.04 69.09
N GLY A 171 -46.46 -57.98 67.95
CA GLY A 171 -47.22 -56.79 67.54
C GLY A 171 -46.34 -55.74 66.87
N VAL A 172 -46.91 -54.60 66.50
CA VAL A 172 -46.21 -53.52 65.78
C VAL A 172 -46.56 -52.16 66.35
N ALA A 173 -45.57 -51.29 66.55
CA ALA A 173 -45.76 -49.93 67.02
C ALA A 173 -46.34 -49.01 65.92
N SER A 174 -46.88 -47.86 66.32
CA SER A 174 -47.52 -46.88 65.41
C SER A 174 -46.65 -46.35 64.27
N ASP A 175 -45.32 -46.40 64.42
CA ASP A 175 -44.33 -46.01 63.39
C ASP A 175 -44.01 -47.15 62.41
N HIS A 176 -44.46 -48.37 62.72
CA HIS A 176 -44.17 -49.54 61.91
C HIS A 176 -45.05 -49.55 60.64
N PRO A 177 -44.52 -49.87 59.45
CA PRO A 177 -45.28 -49.80 58.20
C PRO A 177 -46.50 -50.75 58.13
N ALA A 178 -46.52 -51.80 58.96
CA ALA A 178 -47.66 -52.71 59.10
C ALA A 178 -48.75 -52.25 60.10
N TYR A 179 -48.54 -51.13 60.80
CA TYR A 179 -49.47 -50.62 61.80
C TYR A 179 -50.81 -50.24 61.17
N GLN A 180 -51.89 -50.68 61.80
CA GLN A 180 -53.24 -50.35 61.38
C GLN A 180 -54.04 -49.91 62.60
N ASP A 181 -54.53 -48.67 62.59
CA ASP A 181 -55.25 -48.07 63.72
C ASP A 181 -56.47 -48.88 64.18
N LYS A 182 -57.10 -49.64 63.28
CA LYS A 182 -58.22 -50.56 63.59
C LYS A 182 -57.80 -51.80 64.41
N MET A 183 -56.50 -52.08 64.52
CA MET A 183 -55.94 -53.26 65.20
C MET A 183 -55.31 -52.92 66.56
N ASP A 184 -55.10 -51.64 66.85
CA ASP A 184 -54.81 -51.12 68.17
C ASP A 184 -56.14 -50.88 68.91
N ARG A 185 -56.47 -51.82 69.80
CA ARG A 185 -57.79 -51.88 70.46
C ARG A 185 -57.89 -50.88 71.60
N ASP A 186 -56.79 -50.62 72.28
CA ASP A 186 -56.68 -49.85 73.52
C ASP A 186 -56.02 -48.48 73.33
N LYS A 187 -55.59 -48.16 72.10
CA LYS A 187 -55.09 -46.85 71.67
C LYS A 187 -53.81 -46.44 72.38
N ASP A 188 -52.94 -47.40 72.64
CA ASP A 188 -51.64 -47.20 73.26
C ASP A 188 -50.52 -46.93 72.23
N ASN A 189 -50.87 -46.87 70.94
CA ASN A 189 -49.97 -46.78 69.78
C ASN A 189 -49.21 -48.08 69.48
N PHE A 190 -49.77 -49.23 69.87
CA PHE A 190 -49.20 -50.54 69.62
C PHE A 190 -50.27 -51.54 69.15
N ALA A 191 -50.21 -51.94 67.87
CA ALA A 191 -51.20 -52.83 67.29
C ALA A 191 -50.88 -54.30 67.57
N CYS A 192 -51.92 -55.07 67.92
CA CYS A 192 -51.86 -56.53 68.09
C CYS A 192 -50.82 -57.02 69.12
N GLU A 193 -50.65 -56.35 70.26
CA GLU A 193 -49.94 -56.92 71.41
C GLU A 193 -50.64 -58.17 71.97
N ASN A 194 -49.90 -59.00 72.71
CA ASN A 194 -50.37 -60.30 73.23
C ASN A 194 -51.21 -60.17 74.50
#